data_AF-A0A4P9X0E5-F1
#
_entry.id   AF-A0A4P9X0E5-F1
#
_cell.length_a   1.000
_cell.length_b   1.000
_cell.length_c   1.000
_cell.angle_alpha   90.00
_cell.angle_beta   90.00
_cell.angle_gamma   90.00
#
_symmetry.space_group_name_H-M   'P 1'
#
loop_
_entity.id
_entity.type
_entity.pdbx_description
1 polymer ?
#
loop_
_entity_poly.entity_id
_entity_poly.type
_entity_poly.pdbx_seq_one_letter_code
_entity_poly.pdbx_strand_id
1 'polypeptide(L)'
;MLPAAAAQLPAAPSPGSAAPHPLHELPRMLSTFEQLGPQMKNYMLFQLLRRCAHPSLQFLNGIIAPTLKRDFLRLLPFELCQQVLQNLDARSLARCAIVSKGWRAVVEGRGAEITVWKRRLVERGWLHDDEVSLYRRHHIIQQNWNKGRCERTSFPGHGSHVVTCLQFDADKIVSGSDDQSIHIYSTKGHLLQRLTGHDGGVWALQYWRHILVSGSTDRSVRVWDMDRGVNTHTFEGHTSTVRCLMILIPRPHCETGVLEPPEPLIVTGSRDTTLRVWRLPDPHTDPGWDAAAHAGEDRVNPWFKHVLAGHEQSVRAIAGKGRILVSGSYDHTVRIWDVMEGRVNWVCSGHTQKVYSVGYCEETARAVSGSMDMSVRVWCTKTGTALFNLEGHSNLVGLLELSPHYLVTAAADWTLRIWNPMNGQCLARLKGHTAAITCFHHDPALNRIVSGSEGGVKDARVLAGADGAPVYGRPIGDIVSNAVGVWRVRMDEERLVCAVQKELEQTFFEVLDF
;
A
#
# COMPACT_ATOMS: atom_id res chain seq x y z
N MET A 1 94.64 12.88 -33.88
CA MET A 1 95.51 13.39 -34.96
C MET A 1 94.91 12.96 -36.29
N LEU A 2 94.94 13.91 -37.23
CA LEU A 2 94.53 13.89 -38.65
C LEU A 2 93.04 14.18 -39.00
N PRO A 3 92.79 14.97 -40.08
CA PRO A 3 91.70 15.95 -40.17
C PRO A 3 90.76 15.76 -41.39
N ALA A 4 89.83 16.70 -41.57
CA ALA A 4 88.81 16.78 -42.62
C ALA A 4 89.24 17.66 -43.83
N ALA A 5 88.63 17.43 -45.02
CA ALA A 5 88.04 18.46 -45.92
C ALA A 5 87.43 17.93 -47.25
N ALA A 6 86.15 18.30 -47.48
CA ALA A 6 85.46 18.79 -48.70
C ALA A 6 85.28 18.01 -50.05
N ALA A 7 84.03 17.59 -50.28
CA ALA A 7 83.04 17.91 -51.35
C ALA A 7 83.34 17.86 -52.88
N GLN A 8 82.45 17.17 -53.63
CA GLN A 8 81.81 17.59 -54.91
C GLN A 8 80.54 16.75 -55.24
N LEU A 9 79.48 17.42 -55.73
CA LEU A 9 78.13 16.90 -56.08
C LEU A 9 78.03 16.41 -57.54
N PRO A 10 77.00 15.60 -57.90
CA PRO A 10 76.43 15.68 -59.24
C PRO A 10 74.91 15.96 -59.29
N ALA A 11 74.60 16.80 -60.29
CA ALA A 11 73.38 17.25 -60.96
C ALA A 11 71.97 16.69 -60.64
N ALA A 12 71.00 17.61 -60.68
CA ALA A 12 69.55 17.38 -60.70
C ALA A 12 69.04 16.92 -62.09
N PRO A 13 67.99 16.07 -62.16
CA PRO A 13 67.30 15.75 -63.41
C PRO A 13 66.22 16.80 -63.77
N SER A 14 66.03 17.01 -65.07
CA SER A 14 65.08 17.93 -65.72
C SER A 14 63.58 17.60 -65.48
N PRO A 15 62.67 18.59 -65.52
CA PRO A 15 61.25 18.39 -65.26
C PRO A 15 60.51 17.89 -66.51
N GLY A 16 59.83 16.75 -66.42
CA GLY A 16 59.03 16.24 -67.52
C GLY A 16 58.41 14.87 -67.30
N SER A 17 57.40 14.77 -66.43
CA SER A 17 56.18 13.98 -66.70
C SER A 17 55.15 14.27 -65.59
N ALA A 18 53.96 14.72 -65.99
CA ALA A 18 52.84 14.86 -65.09
C ALA A 18 52.36 13.45 -64.71
N ALA A 19 52.46 13.09 -63.43
CA ALA A 19 51.78 11.91 -62.92
C ALA A 19 50.26 12.13 -63.04
N PRO A 20 49.48 11.16 -63.55
CA PRO A 20 48.04 11.30 -63.66
C PRO A 20 47.43 11.49 -62.28
N HIS A 21 46.48 12.43 -62.18
CA HIS A 21 45.78 12.70 -60.92
C HIS A 21 45.12 11.42 -60.37
N PRO A 22 45.30 11.07 -59.08
CA PRO A 22 44.86 9.80 -58.49
C PRO A 22 43.33 9.56 -58.47
N LEU A 23 42.52 10.52 -58.94
CA LEU A 23 41.06 10.42 -58.99
C LEU A 23 40.55 9.57 -60.17
N HIS A 24 41.30 9.48 -61.28
CA HIS A 24 40.87 8.70 -62.46
C HIS A 24 41.03 7.18 -62.27
N GLU A 25 41.84 6.74 -61.31
CA GLU A 25 42.09 5.32 -61.04
C GLU A 25 41.13 4.72 -60.00
N LEU A 26 40.35 5.56 -59.32
CA LEU A 26 39.44 5.16 -58.25
C LEU A 26 38.36 4.15 -58.71
N PRO A 27 37.71 4.32 -59.89
CA PRO A 27 36.75 3.33 -60.40
C PRO A 27 37.40 1.96 -60.68
N ARG A 28 38.66 1.97 -61.16
CA ARG A 28 39.45 0.76 -61.41
C ARG A 28 39.84 0.05 -60.12
N MET A 29 40.17 0.80 -59.07
CA MET A 29 40.44 0.22 -57.75
C MET A 29 39.18 -0.44 -57.16
N LEU A 30 38.02 0.19 -57.31
CA LEU A 30 36.75 -0.36 -56.82
C LEU A 30 36.34 -1.63 -57.58
N SER A 31 36.44 -1.64 -58.91
CA SER A 31 36.15 -2.84 -59.70
C SER A 31 37.11 -4.00 -59.39
N THR A 32 38.38 -3.68 -59.12
CA THR A 32 39.38 -4.68 -58.72
C THR A 32 39.06 -5.23 -57.32
N PHE A 33 38.67 -4.37 -56.39
CA PHE A 33 38.26 -4.79 -55.05
C PHE A 33 37.07 -5.76 -55.08
N GLU A 34 36.07 -5.51 -55.92
CA GLU A 34 34.89 -6.38 -56.05
C GLU A 34 35.23 -7.80 -56.52
N GLN A 35 36.24 -7.96 -57.38
CA GLN A 35 36.68 -9.24 -57.91
C GLN A 35 37.54 -10.07 -56.93
N LEU A 36 38.02 -9.47 -55.83
CA LEU A 36 38.85 -10.17 -54.85
C LEU A 36 38.06 -11.17 -53.98
N GLY A 37 38.72 -12.26 -53.60
CA GLY A 37 38.20 -13.22 -52.62
C GLY A 37 38.09 -12.64 -51.20
N PRO A 38 37.24 -13.20 -50.31
CA PRO A 38 36.93 -12.61 -48.99
C PRO A 38 38.15 -12.36 -48.09
N GLN A 39 39.11 -13.30 -48.08
CA GLN A 39 40.33 -13.17 -47.28
C GLN A 39 41.22 -12.01 -47.77
N MET A 40 41.32 -11.85 -49.09
CA MET A 40 42.12 -10.78 -49.70
C MET A 40 41.44 -9.41 -49.56
N LYS A 41 40.10 -9.36 -49.62
CA LYS A 41 39.31 -8.15 -49.30
C LYS A 41 39.57 -7.69 -47.87
N ASN A 42 39.54 -8.59 -46.89
CA ASN A 42 39.81 -8.27 -45.49
C ASN A 42 41.24 -7.76 -45.27
N TYR A 43 42.23 -8.39 -45.91
CA TYR A 43 43.62 -7.95 -45.85
C TYR A 43 43.81 -6.55 -46.44
N MET A 44 43.21 -6.29 -47.61
CA MET A 44 43.30 -4.98 -48.27
C MET A 44 42.60 -3.89 -47.45
N LEU A 45 41.41 -4.18 -46.90
CA LEU A 45 40.70 -3.26 -46.01
C LEU A 45 41.50 -2.95 -44.75
N PHE A 46 42.13 -3.96 -44.13
CA PHE A 46 43.01 -3.77 -42.98
C PHE A 46 44.23 -2.89 -43.31
N GLN A 47 44.87 -3.11 -44.46
CA GLN A 47 46.00 -2.29 -44.89
C GLN A 47 45.60 -0.85 -45.19
N LEU A 48 44.42 -0.63 -45.78
CA LEU A 48 43.88 0.70 -46.03
C LEU A 48 43.55 1.42 -44.72
N LEU A 49 42.83 0.76 -43.80
CA LEU A 49 42.48 1.31 -42.49
C LEU A 49 43.73 1.65 -41.67
N ARG A 50 44.76 0.80 -41.68
CA ARG A 50 46.02 1.04 -40.95
C ARG A 50 46.78 2.27 -41.45
N ARG A 51 46.59 2.67 -42.71
CA ARG A 51 47.29 3.79 -43.35
C ARG A 51 46.47 5.09 -43.39
N CYS A 52 45.20 5.04 -42.97
CA CYS A 52 44.35 6.22 -42.89
C CYS A 52 44.69 7.08 -41.66
N ALA A 53 44.59 8.40 -41.82
CA ALA A 53 44.69 9.32 -40.68
C ALA A 53 43.49 9.16 -39.74
N HIS A 54 43.67 9.50 -38.46
CA HIS A 54 42.65 9.34 -37.42
C HIS A 54 41.27 9.95 -37.76
N PRO A 55 41.16 11.15 -38.38
CA PRO A 55 39.86 11.70 -38.78
C PRO A 55 39.11 10.84 -39.82
N SER A 56 39.84 10.26 -40.79
CA SER A 56 39.25 9.36 -41.80
C SER A 56 38.75 8.06 -41.19
N LEU A 57 39.45 7.55 -40.17
CA LEU A 57 39.03 6.37 -39.41
C LEU A 57 37.78 6.65 -38.56
N GLN A 58 37.68 7.82 -37.94
CA GLN A 58 36.47 8.21 -37.22
C GLN A 58 35.26 8.33 -38.16
N PHE A 59 35.44 8.92 -39.34
CA PHE A 59 34.41 8.99 -40.37
C PHE A 59 33.96 7.60 -40.84
N LEU A 60 34.91 6.72 -41.18
CA LEU A 60 34.62 5.33 -41.57
C LEU A 60 33.91 4.54 -40.47
N ASN A 61 34.36 4.68 -39.21
CA ASN A 61 33.68 4.05 -38.07
C ASN A 61 32.26 4.58 -37.89
N GLY A 62 32.04 5.88 -38.14
CA GLY A 62 30.72 6.51 -38.11
C GLY A 62 29.75 5.95 -39.17
N ILE A 63 30.26 5.42 -40.28
CA ILE A 63 29.46 4.76 -41.33
C ILE A 63 29.31 3.26 -41.06
N ILE A 64 30.41 2.58 -40.73
CA ILE A 64 30.44 1.12 -40.57
C ILE A 64 29.68 0.69 -39.32
N ALA A 65 29.91 1.33 -38.17
CA ALA A 65 29.33 0.87 -36.91
C ALA A 65 27.79 0.88 -36.91
N PRO A 66 27.07 1.88 -37.46
CA PRO A 66 25.61 1.82 -37.60
C PRO A 66 25.13 0.74 -38.57
N THR A 67 25.83 0.50 -39.68
CA THR A 67 25.43 -0.52 -40.68
C THR A 67 25.59 -1.96 -40.17
N LEU A 68 26.50 -2.18 -39.21
CA LEU A 68 26.72 -3.48 -38.58
C LEU A 68 25.76 -3.76 -37.42
N LYS A 69 25.05 -2.75 -36.89
CA LYS A 69 24.04 -2.96 -35.85
C LYS A 69 22.87 -3.75 -36.45
N ARG A 70 22.55 -4.88 -35.85
CA ARG A 70 21.40 -5.70 -36.21
C ARG A 70 20.35 -5.68 -35.12
N ASP A 71 19.09 -5.71 -35.54
CA ASP A 71 17.97 -5.87 -34.63
C ASP A 71 17.88 -7.31 -34.15
N PHE A 72 18.53 -7.59 -33.02
CA PHE A 72 18.62 -8.94 -32.47
C PHE A 72 17.25 -9.49 -32.01
N LEU A 73 16.32 -8.63 -31.56
CA LEU A 73 14.98 -9.08 -31.11
C LEU A 73 14.12 -9.58 -32.28
N ARG A 74 14.45 -9.20 -33.51
CA ARG A 74 13.77 -9.72 -34.71
C ARG A 74 14.45 -10.96 -35.29
N LEU A 75 15.71 -11.21 -34.94
CA LEU A 75 16.50 -12.32 -35.44
C LEU A 75 16.43 -13.56 -34.53
N LEU A 76 16.18 -13.36 -33.24
CA LEU A 76 16.05 -14.44 -32.27
C LEU A 76 14.64 -15.06 -32.31
N PRO A 77 14.52 -16.37 -32.01
CA PRO A 77 13.24 -17.00 -31.66
C PRO A 77 12.52 -16.27 -30.53
N PHE A 78 11.19 -16.32 -30.56
CA PHE A 78 10.33 -15.59 -29.64
C PHE A 78 10.62 -15.90 -28.16
N GLU A 79 10.94 -17.15 -27.84
CA GLU A 79 11.23 -17.62 -26.49
C GLU A 79 12.53 -17.01 -25.94
N LEU A 80 13.56 -16.84 -26.78
CA LEU A 80 14.81 -16.19 -26.39
C LEU A 80 14.60 -14.68 -26.23
N CYS A 81 13.79 -14.07 -27.08
CA CYS A 81 13.38 -12.68 -26.90
C CYS A 81 12.68 -12.48 -25.55
N GLN A 82 11.76 -13.38 -25.17
CA GLN A 82 11.11 -13.33 -23.86
C GLN A 82 12.11 -13.45 -22.70
N GLN A 83 13.06 -14.38 -22.75
CA GLN A 83 14.09 -14.53 -21.71
C GLN A 83 14.94 -13.26 -21.55
N VAL A 84 15.28 -12.59 -22.65
CA VAL A 84 16.00 -11.30 -22.60
C VAL A 84 15.13 -10.21 -21.98
N LEU A 85 13.87 -10.08 -22.43
CA LEU A 85 12.95 -9.04 -21.98
C LEU A 85 12.53 -9.20 -20.51
N GLN A 86 12.44 -10.43 -19.99
CA GLN A 86 12.13 -10.71 -18.58
C GLN A 86 13.16 -10.09 -17.61
N ASN A 87 14.39 -9.86 -18.07
CA ASN A 87 15.45 -9.26 -17.25
C ASN A 87 15.41 -7.71 -17.23
N LEU A 88 14.57 -7.09 -18.07
CA LEU A 88 14.45 -5.63 -18.14
C LEU A 88 13.48 -5.09 -17.08
N ASP A 89 13.70 -3.84 -16.65
CA ASP A 89 12.74 -3.11 -15.82
C ASP A 89 11.58 -2.58 -16.68
N ALA A 90 10.45 -2.28 -16.03
CA ALA A 90 9.25 -1.83 -16.74
C ALA A 90 9.46 -0.56 -17.58
N ARG A 91 10.36 0.33 -17.15
CA ARG A 91 10.69 1.53 -17.91
C ARG A 91 11.44 1.18 -19.20
N SER A 92 12.37 0.23 -19.14
CA SER A 92 13.05 -0.26 -20.34
C SER A 92 12.10 -1.04 -21.25
N LEU A 93 11.18 -1.84 -20.71
CA LEU A 93 10.16 -2.52 -21.52
C LEU A 93 9.23 -1.55 -22.26
N ALA A 94 8.75 -0.51 -21.57
CA ALA A 94 7.96 0.55 -22.21
C ALA A 94 8.76 1.29 -23.29
N ARG A 95 10.08 1.46 -23.09
CA ARG A 95 10.99 1.99 -24.11
C ARG A 95 11.18 1.02 -25.27
N CYS A 96 11.26 -0.29 -25.02
CA CYS A 96 11.34 -1.31 -26.06
C CYS A 96 10.10 -1.26 -26.96
N ALA A 97 8.90 -1.11 -26.38
CA ALA A 97 7.65 -1.05 -27.12
C ALA A 97 7.55 0.16 -28.09
N ILE A 98 8.31 1.23 -27.87
CA ILE A 98 8.33 2.40 -28.78
C ILE A 98 9.45 2.36 -29.83
N VAL A 99 10.35 1.36 -29.80
CA VAL A 99 11.47 1.26 -30.76
C VAL A 99 10.96 0.99 -32.18
N SER A 100 10.05 0.02 -32.34
CA SER A 100 9.45 -0.33 -33.63
C SER A 100 8.15 -1.11 -33.45
N LYS A 101 7.35 -1.21 -34.51
CA LYS A 101 6.14 -2.06 -34.51
C LYS A 101 6.47 -3.54 -34.23
N GLY A 102 7.62 -4.01 -34.68
CA GLY A 102 8.08 -5.38 -34.43
C GLY A 102 8.43 -5.62 -32.96
N TRP A 103 9.14 -4.67 -32.34
CA TRP A 103 9.46 -4.73 -30.90
C TRP A 103 8.20 -4.65 -30.05
N ARG A 104 7.26 -3.78 -30.42
CA ARG A 104 5.95 -3.71 -29.77
C ARG A 104 5.22 -5.05 -29.81
N ALA A 105 5.18 -5.71 -30.97
CA ALA A 105 4.53 -7.01 -31.10
C ALA A 105 5.20 -8.11 -30.26
N VAL A 106 6.48 -7.99 -29.93
CA VAL A 106 7.18 -8.94 -29.04
C VAL A 106 6.93 -8.63 -27.56
N VAL A 107 6.74 -7.36 -27.19
CA VAL A 107 6.52 -6.92 -25.79
C VAL A 107 5.04 -6.98 -25.38
N GLU A 108 4.14 -6.61 -26.30
CA GLU A 108 2.68 -6.46 -26.13
C GLU A 108 1.91 -7.49 -26.98
N GLY A 109 2.58 -8.50 -27.55
CA GLY A 109 1.92 -9.53 -28.35
C GLY A 109 1.28 -10.62 -27.51
N ARG A 110 0.28 -11.30 -28.09
CA ARG A 110 -0.35 -12.49 -27.48
C ARG A 110 0.70 -13.50 -27.02
N GLY A 111 0.71 -13.79 -25.73
CA GLY A 111 1.65 -14.74 -25.09
C GLY A 111 2.89 -14.11 -24.44
N ALA A 112 3.27 -12.88 -24.80
CA ALA A 112 4.32 -12.12 -24.11
C ALA A 112 3.79 -11.35 -22.89
N GLU A 113 2.56 -10.87 -22.96
CA GLU A 113 1.88 -10.19 -21.85
C GLU A 113 1.92 -11.06 -20.58
N ILE A 114 1.49 -12.33 -20.73
CA ILE A 114 1.38 -13.36 -19.68
C ILE A 114 2.73 -13.81 -19.09
N THR A 115 3.88 -13.52 -19.71
CA THR A 115 5.19 -13.99 -19.20
C THR A 115 6.09 -12.86 -18.76
N VAL A 116 6.16 -11.78 -19.55
CA VAL A 116 7.03 -10.63 -19.28
C VAL A 116 6.42 -9.74 -18.19
N TRP A 117 5.11 -9.48 -18.25
CA TRP A 117 4.43 -8.59 -17.31
C TRP A 117 3.89 -9.35 -16.10
N LYS A 118 3.38 -10.58 -16.27
CA LYS A 118 2.94 -11.44 -15.15
C LYS A 118 3.93 -11.55 -14.02
N ARG A 119 5.23 -11.79 -14.30
CA ARG A 119 6.23 -11.88 -13.23
C ARG A 119 6.32 -10.58 -12.43
N ARG A 120 6.22 -9.43 -13.11
CA ARG A 120 6.25 -8.11 -12.46
C ARG A 120 4.99 -7.80 -11.67
N LEU A 121 3.85 -8.27 -12.17
CA LEU A 121 2.59 -8.21 -11.46
C LEU A 121 2.61 -9.12 -10.22
N VAL A 122 3.11 -10.35 -10.33
CA VAL A 122 3.30 -11.30 -9.22
C VAL A 122 4.29 -10.78 -8.18
N GLU A 123 5.44 -10.23 -8.60
CA GLU A 123 6.40 -9.55 -7.70
C GLU A 123 5.76 -8.39 -6.93
N ARG A 124 4.64 -7.85 -7.43
CA ARG A 124 3.86 -6.76 -6.82
C ARG A 124 2.50 -7.19 -6.27
N GLY A 125 2.16 -8.48 -6.32
CA GLY A 125 0.90 -9.03 -5.82
C GLY A 125 -0.35 -8.77 -6.67
N TRP A 126 -0.23 -8.42 -7.95
CA TRP A 126 -1.33 -8.12 -8.86
C TRP A 126 -1.54 -9.30 -9.84
N LEU A 127 -2.77 -9.81 -10.06
CA LEU A 127 -3.04 -10.86 -11.07
C LEU A 127 -4.46 -10.69 -11.64
N HIS A 128 -4.60 -10.36 -12.94
CA HIS A 128 -5.87 -10.41 -13.71
C HIS A 128 -5.66 -10.37 -15.25
N ASP A 129 -6.73 -10.62 -16.02
CA ASP A 129 -6.76 -11.00 -17.44
C ASP A 129 -6.20 -9.98 -18.48
N ASP A 130 -5.92 -8.72 -18.10
CA ASP A 130 -5.23 -7.74 -18.96
C ASP A 130 -4.04 -7.09 -18.23
N GLU A 131 -2.92 -7.78 -18.28
CA GLU A 131 -1.76 -7.55 -17.41
C GLU A 131 -1.00 -6.24 -17.69
N VAL A 132 -0.98 -5.78 -18.95
CA VAL A 132 -0.20 -4.58 -19.34
C VAL A 132 -0.93 -3.29 -18.98
N SER A 133 -2.23 -3.21 -19.27
CA SER A 133 -3.06 -2.04 -18.96
C SER A 133 -3.18 -1.86 -17.45
N LEU A 134 -3.33 -2.96 -16.71
CA LEU A 134 -3.32 -2.99 -15.25
C LEU A 134 -1.97 -2.52 -14.70
N TYR A 135 -0.84 -3.08 -15.16
CA TYR A 135 0.49 -2.62 -14.73
C TYR A 135 0.65 -1.12 -14.96
N ARG A 136 0.24 -0.64 -16.14
CA ARG A 136 0.32 0.78 -16.50
C ARG A 136 -0.51 1.65 -15.56
N ARG A 137 -1.75 1.25 -15.24
CA ARG A 137 -2.63 1.97 -14.29
C ARG A 137 -1.94 2.09 -12.93
N HIS A 138 -1.57 0.97 -12.31
CA HIS A 138 -0.90 0.97 -11.00
C HIS A 138 0.41 1.78 -11.02
N HIS A 139 1.19 1.68 -12.10
CA HIS A 139 2.44 2.44 -12.24
C HIS A 139 2.18 3.96 -12.29
N ILE A 140 1.13 4.40 -13.00
CA ILE A 140 0.74 5.81 -13.07
C ILE A 140 0.29 6.31 -11.70
N ILE A 141 -0.59 5.57 -11.02
CA ILE A 141 -1.09 5.92 -9.68
C ILE A 141 0.07 6.03 -8.70
N GLN A 142 0.99 5.05 -8.68
CA GLN A 142 2.20 5.14 -7.85
C GLN A 142 3.05 6.37 -8.17
N GLN A 143 3.20 6.75 -9.43
CA GLN A 143 3.89 7.98 -9.79
C GLN A 143 3.15 9.23 -9.33
N ASN A 144 1.82 9.22 -9.37
CA ASN A 144 0.98 10.33 -8.95
C ASN A 144 1.11 10.56 -7.46
N TRP A 145 0.98 9.51 -6.64
CA TRP A 145 1.32 9.53 -5.23
C TRP A 145 2.74 10.07 -4.96
N ASN A 146 3.75 9.55 -5.65
CA ASN A 146 5.14 9.96 -5.43
C ASN A 146 5.42 11.42 -5.82
N LYS A 147 4.66 11.97 -6.76
CA LYS A 147 4.79 13.36 -7.23
C LYS A 147 3.78 14.31 -6.58
N GLY A 148 2.89 13.80 -5.73
CA GLY A 148 1.76 14.55 -5.16
C GLY A 148 0.75 15.04 -6.19
N ARG A 149 0.67 14.41 -7.37
CA ARG A 149 -0.34 14.74 -8.39
C ARG A 149 -1.65 14.10 -7.99
N CYS A 150 -2.66 14.90 -7.71
CA CYS A 150 -3.99 14.42 -7.35
C CYS A 150 -5.05 15.48 -7.69
N GLU A 151 -6.26 15.03 -7.93
CA GLU A 151 -7.46 15.88 -7.88
C GLU A 151 -7.92 15.97 -6.42
N ARG A 152 -8.27 17.19 -5.97
CA ARG A 152 -8.67 17.44 -4.58
C ARG A 152 -10.11 17.89 -4.52
N THR A 153 -10.91 17.19 -3.72
CA THR A 153 -12.29 17.55 -3.41
C THR A 153 -12.40 17.81 -1.91
N SER A 154 -12.81 19.02 -1.53
CA SER A 154 -13.02 19.43 -0.14
C SER A 154 -14.47 19.80 0.08
N PHE A 155 -15.12 19.22 1.09
CA PHE A 155 -16.52 19.53 1.43
C PHE A 155 -16.76 19.50 2.95
N PRO A 156 -17.72 20.29 3.46
CA PRO A 156 -18.02 20.33 4.89
C PRO A 156 -18.69 19.03 5.35
N GLY A 157 -18.43 18.64 6.59
CA GLY A 157 -18.96 17.45 7.22
C GLY A 157 -19.89 17.75 8.40
N HIS A 158 -19.57 17.20 9.56
CA HIS A 158 -20.35 17.26 10.80
C HIS A 158 -20.30 18.62 11.52
N GLY A 159 -20.26 19.75 10.80
CA GLY A 159 -20.19 21.09 11.41
C GLY A 159 -18.97 21.25 12.31
N SER A 160 -19.14 21.65 13.57
CA SER A 160 -18.06 21.78 14.58
C SER A 160 -17.76 20.49 15.35
N HIS A 161 -18.43 19.38 15.01
CA HIS A 161 -18.32 18.11 15.73
C HIS A 161 -17.16 17.25 15.22
N VAL A 162 -16.67 16.36 16.09
CA VAL A 162 -15.49 15.53 15.83
C VAL A 162 -15.90 14.28 15.05
N VAL A 163 -15.14 13.94 14.02
CA VAL A 163 -15.31 12.67 13.31
C VAL A 163 -14.62 11.56 14.10
N THR A 164 -15.40 10.74 14.78
CA THR A 164 -14.89 9.67 15.66
C THR A 164 -14.48 8.44 14.86
N CYS A 165 -15.08 8.22 13.70
CA CYS A 165 -14.92 7.02 12.90
C CYS A 165 -15.14 7.30 11.41
N LEU A 166 -14.37 6.63 10.55
CA LEU A 166 -14.32 6.85 9.10
C LEU A 166 -14.03 5.53 8.40
N GLN A 167 -14.85 5.18 7.42
CA GLN A 167 -14.60 4.12 6.45
C GLN A 167 -15.00 4.62 5.06
N PHE A 168 -14.41 4.04 4.02
CA PHE A 168 -14.76 4.37 2.65
C PHE A 168 -14.40 3.22 1.71
N ASP A 169 -14.97 3.25 0.52
CA ASP A 169 -14.65 2.36 -0.59
C ASP A 169 -14.71 3.16 -1.93
N ALA A 170 -14.82 2.43 -3.04
CA ALA A 170 -14.82 3.01 -4.37
C ALA A 170 -15.99 3.98 -4.63
N ASP A 171 -17.13 3.82 -3.96
CA ASP A 171 -18.35 4.60 -4.23
C ASP A 171 -18.71 5.59 -3.12
N LYS A 172 -18.41 5.27 -1.86
CA LYS A 172 -18.92 6.03 -0.71
C LYS A 172 -17.91 6.23 0.42
N ILE A 173 -18.14 7.29 1.18
CA ILE A 173 -17.45 7.66 2.41
C ILE A 173 -18.48 7.65 3.53
N VAL A 174 -18.23 6.87 4.59
CA VAL A 174 -19.11 6.76 5.76
C VAL A 174 -18.40 7.33 6.98
N SER A 175 -19.01 8.32 7.62
CA SER A 175 -18.47 8.98 8.79
C SER A 175 -19.46 8.98 9.94
N GLY A 176 -18.99 8.62 11.13
CA GLY A 176 -19.73 8.78 12.38
C GLY A 176 -19.09 9.86 13.26
N SER A 177 -19.92 10.57 14.02
CA SER A 177 -19.50 11.71 14.83
C SER A 177 -20.14 11.69 16.21
N ASP A 178 -19.59 12.51 17.11
CA ASP A 178 -20.18 12.81 18.42
C ASP A 178 -21.47 13.64 18.33
N ASP A 179 -21.84 14.15 17.15
CA ASP A 179 -23.13 14.77 16.84
C ASP A 179 -24.32 13.79 16.76
N GLN A 180 -24.11 12.52 17.14
CA GLN A 180 -25.11 11.45 17.18
C GLN A 180 -25.54 10.94 15.79
N SER A 181 -24.97 11.47 14.71
CA SER A 181 -25.34 11.11 13.34
C SER A 181 -24.24 10.33 12.62
N ILE A 182 -24.67 9.64 11.57
CA ILE A 182 -23.78 9.03 10.59
C ILE A 182 -24.12 9.62 9.22
N HIS A 183 -23.11 10.09 8.50
CA HIS A 183 -23.28 10.60 7.14
C HIS A 183 -22.64 9.64 6.14
N ILE A 184 -23.33 9.42 5.02
CA ILE A 184 -22.84 8.65 3.87
C ILE A 184 -22.72 9.63 2.71
N TYR A 185 -21.50 9.86 2.24
CA TYR A 185 -21.21 10.70 1.08
C TYR A 185 -20.80 9.85 -0.11
N SER A 186 -21.03 10.35 -1.32
CA SER A 186 -20.30 9.92 -2.51
C SER A 186 -18.83 10.30 -2.35
N THR A 187 -17.92 9.57 -3.00
CA THR A 187 -16.50 9.94 -3.13
C THR A 187 -16.29 11.32 -3.75
N LYS A 188 -17.30 11.88 -4.45
CA LYS A 188 -17.31 13.27 -4.98
C LYS A 188 -17.82 14.33 -4.00
N GLY A 189 -18.15 13.95 -2.76
CA GLY A 189 -18.60 14.87 -1.71
C GLY A 189 -20.10 15.17 -1.66
N HIS A 190 -20.92 14.51 -2.49
CA HIS A 190 -22.37 14.63 -2.39
C HIS A 190 -22.89 13.82 -1.20
N LEU A 191 -23.68 14.42 -0.31
CA LEU A 191 -24.34 13.69 0.76
C LEU A 191 -25.43 12.78 0.18
N LEU A 192 -25.27 11.46 0.36
CA LEU A 192 -26.20 10.44 -0.11
C LEU A 192 -27.27 10.16 0.95
N GLN A 193 -26.85 9.94 2.20
CA GLN A 193 -27.75 9.61 3.30
C GLN A 193 -27.26 10.22 4.61
N ARG A 194 -28.22 10.57 5.48
CA ARG A 194 -27.99 10.94 6.87
C ARG A 194 -28.76 9.99 7.77
N LEU A 195 -28.02 9.17 8.51
CA LEU A 195 -28.59 8.21 9.45
C LEU A 195 -28.65 8.85 10.83
N THR A 196 -29.87 9.09 11.29
CA THR A 196 -30.17 9.64 12.63
C THR A 196 -30.97 8.62 13.42
N GLY A 197 -30.74 8.59 14.73
CA GLY A 197 -31.54 7.79 15.64
C GLY A 197 -30.85 7.46 16.94
N HIS A 198 -29.51 7.45 16.97
CA HIS A 198 -28.76 7.33 18.21
C HIS A 198 -29.04 8.52 19.14
N ASP A 199 -29.12 8.26 20.44
CA ASP A 199 -29.33 9.29 21.48
C ASP A 199 -28.00 9.77 22.09
N GLY A 200 -26.90 9.41 21.44
CA GLY A 200 -25.54 9.67 21.90
C GLY A 200 -24.55 9.61 20.75
N GLY A 201 -23.35 10.17 20.96
CA GLY A 201 -22.31 10.21 19.95
C GLY A 201 -21.94 8.81 19.45
N VAL A 202 -21.69 8.69 18.15
CA VAL A 202 -21.25 7.43 17.53
C VAL A 202 -19.74 7.31 17.73
N TRP A 203 -19.24 6.17 18.23
CA TRP A 203 -17.81 5.98 18.54
C TRP A 203 -17.17 4.77 17.86
N ALA A 204 -17.99 3.89 17.30
CA ALA A 204 -17.55 2.75 16.54
C ALA A 204 -18.49 2.55 15.34
N LEU A 205 -17.91 2.29 14.16
CA LEU A 205 -18.65 2.03 12.94
C LEU A 205 -17.88 1.00 12.11
N GLN A 206 -18.61 0.07 11.51
CA GLN A 206 -18.10 -0.75 10.41
C GLN A 206 -19.25 -1.14 9.51
N TYR A 207 -19.05 -1.11 8.19
CA TYR A 207 -20.01 -1.63 7.25
C TYR A 207 -19.45 -2.83 6.49
N TRP A 208 -20.38 -3.62 5.97
CA TRP A 208 -20.11 -4.71 5.04
C TRP A 208 -21.24 -4.74 4.01
N ARG A 209 -20.89 -4.49 2.74
CA ARG A 209 -21.86 -4.32 1.64
C ARG A 209 -22.79 -3.13 1.94
N HIS A 210 -24.10 -3.36 1.95
CA HIS A 210 -25.13 -2.36 2.25
C HIS A 210 -25.51 -2.30 3.73
N ILE A 211 -24.86 -3.10 4.59
CA ILE A 211 -25.18 -3.24 6.00
C ILE A 211 -24.15 -2.45 6.81
N LEU A 212 -24.60 -1.46 7.56
CA LEU A 212 -23.76 -0.70 8.48
C LEU A 212 -24.09 -1.08 9.92
N VAL A 213 -23.07 -1.22 10.76
CA VAL A 213 -23.24 -1.40 12.20
C VAL A 213 -22.52 -0.27 12.94
N SER A 214 -23.21 0.32 13.90
CA SER A 214 -22.68 1.41 14.74
C SER A 214 -22.82 1.10 16.23
N GLY A 215 -21.89 1.64 17.02
CA GLY A 215 -21.91 1.63 18.47
C GLY A 215 -21.81 3.06 19.01
N SER A 216 -22.62 3.37 20.02
CA SER A 216 -22.79 4.73 20.56
C SER A 216 -22.59 4.80 22.08
N THR A 217 -22.46 6.03 22.59
CA THR A 217 -22.54 6.34 24.03
C THR A 217 -23.91 6.08 24.63
N ASP A 218 -24.96 5.97 23.81
CA ASP A 218 -26.30 5.57 24.23
C ASP A 218 -26.41 4.08 24.63
N ARG A 219 -25.28 3.34 24.56
CA ARG A 219 -25.12 1.92 24.94
C ARG A 219 -25.74 0.94 23.95
N SER A 220 -26.35 1.43 22.87
CA SER A 220 -26.93 0.59 21.82
C SER A 220 -25.91 0.23 20.75
N VAL A 221 -26.14 -0.93 20.13
CA VAL A 221 -25.53 -1.33 18.86
C VAL A 221 -26.64 -1.33 17.82
N ARG A 222 -26.48 -0.57 16.73
CA ARG A 222 -27.52 -0.42 15.71
C ARG A 222 -27.07 -0.95 14.37
N VAL A 223 -27.98 -1.60 13.66
CA VAL A 223 -27.78 -2.07 12.29
C VAL A 223 -28.64 -1.24 11.35
N TRP A 224 -28.01 -0.71 10.31
CA TRP A 224 -28.62 0.19 9.36
C TRP A 224 -28.60 -0.43 7.97
N ASP A 225 -29.69 -0.21 7.26
CA ASP A 225 -29.73 -0.36 5.82
C ASP A 225 -29.19 0.94 5.19
N MET A 226 -28.02 0.85 4.55
CA MET A 226 -27.38 2.01 3.95
C MET A 226 -28.10 2.51 2.69
N ASP A 227 -28.78 1.63 1.96
CA ASP A 227 -29.46 1.99 0.72
C ASP A 227 -30.77 2.74 1.04
N ARG A 228 -31.51 2.23 2.03
CA ARG A 228 -32.77 2.82 2.50
C ARG A 228 -32.58 3.95 3.51
N GLY A 229 -31.41 4.04 4.14
CA GLY A 229 -31.09 5.04 5.14
C GLY A 229 -31.84 4.86 6.47
N VAL A 230 -32.23 3.63 6.82
CA VAL A 230 -33.06 3.34 8.00
C VAL A 230 -32.36 2.42 9.00
N ASN A 231 -32.61 2.65 10.29
CA ASN A 231 -32.26 1.69 11.34
C ASN A 231 -33.22 0.50 11.25
N THR A 232 -32.69 -0.72 11.14
CA THR A 232 -33.49 -1.95 11.11
C THR A 232 -33.41 -2.74 12.41
N HIS A 233 -32.29 -2.64 13.12
CA HIS A 233 -32.08 -3.39 14.37
C HIS A 233 -31.42 -2.53 15.44
N THR A 234 -32.02 -2.45 16.62
CA THR A 234 -31.44 -1.85 17.83
C THR A 234 -31.16 -2.93 18.86
N PHE A 235 -29.89 -3.28 19.04
CA PHE A 235 -29.45 -4.25 20.05
C PHE A 235 -29.07 -3.54 21.35
N GLU A 236 -29.67 -4.00 22.44
CA GLU A 236 -29.39 -3.55 23.80
C GLU A 236 -28.73 -4.66 24.63
N GLY A 237 -28.01 -4.24 25.67
CA GLY A 237 -27.41 -5.14 26.65
C GLY A 237 -26.08 -4.62 27.19
N HIS A 238 -25.36 -3.83 26.42
CA HIS A 238 -24.25 -3.07 27.00
C HIS A 238 -24.79 -2.08 28.02
N THR A 239 -24.10 -1.93 29.14
CA THR A 239 -24.52 -1.04 30.24
C THR A 239 -23.74 0.28 30.23
N SER A 240 -22.80 0.43 29.30
CA SER A 240 -22.00 1.63 29.09
C SER A 240 -21.70 1.82 27.60
N THR A 241 -20.91 2.84 27.26
CA THR A 241 -20.57 3.20 25.88
C THR A 241 -19.98 2.02 25.10
N VAL A 242 -20.52 1.75 23.92
CA VAL A 242 -19.92 0.83 22.94
C VAL A 242 -18.69 1.51 22.35
N ARG A 243 -17.50 1.05 22.75
CA ARG A 243 -16.24 1.75 22.46
C ARG A 243 -15.59 1.28 21.18
N CYS A 244 -15.68 0.00 20.86
CA CYS A 244 -15.06 -0.58 19.67
C CYS A 244 -15.96 -1.66 19.08
N LEU A 245 -15.90 -1.81 17.77
CA LEU A 245 -16.78 -2.69 17.01
C LEU A 245 -16.01 -3.33 15.86
N MET A 246 -16.34 -4.57 15.55
CA MET A 246 -15.81 -5.33 14.44
C MET A 246 -16.91 -6.22 13.84
N ILE A 247 -16.93 -6.34 12.52
CA ILE A 247 -17.68 -7.37 11.81
C ILE A 247 -16.72 -8.47 11.37
N LEU A 248 -16.94 -9.69 11.85
CA LEU A 248 -16.24 -10.90 11.44
C LEU A 248 -17.00 -11.54 10.27
N ILE A 249 -16.35 -11.61 9.11
CA ILE A 249 -16.92 -12.20 7.89
C ILE A 249 -16.50 -13.66 7.76
N PRO A 250 -17.42 -14.58 7.40
CA PRO A 250 -17.11 -15.98 7.16
C PRO A 250 -15.97 -16.16 6.17
N ARG A 251 -14.99 -16.98 6.53
CA ARG A 251 -13.89 -17.36 5.63
C ARG A 251 -13.56 -18.83 5.79
N PRO A 252 -13.17 -19.51 4.71
CA PRO A 252 -12.71 -20.89 4.81
C PRO A 252 -11.41 -20.92 5.61
N HIS A 253 -11.38 -21.71 6.67
CA HIS A 253 -10.18 -21.98 7.43
C HIS A 253 -9.13 -22.63 6.51
N CYS A 254 -7.88 -22.19 6.61
CA CYS A 254 -6.83 -22.60 5.66
C CYS A 254 -6.54 -24.10 5.64
N GLU A 255 -6.70 -24.79 6.78
CA GLU A 255 -6.42 -26.22 6.91
C GLU A 255 -7.65 -27.12 6.73
N THR A 256 -8.84 -26.68 7.19
CA THR A 256 -10.05 -27.51 7.24
C THR A 256 -11.06 -27.15 6.14
N GLY A 257 -10.95 -25.98 5.53
CA GLY A 257 -11.89 -25.46 4.52
C GLY A 257 -13.26 -25.06 5.07
N VAL A 258 -13.53 -25.28 6.36
CA VAL A 258 -14.80 -24.92 7.01
C VAL A 258 -14.89 -23.41 7.17
N LEU A 259 -16.07 -22.84 6.94
CA LEU A 259 -16.31 -21.40 7.15
C LEU A 259 -16.25 -21.06 8.64
N GLU A 260 -15.32 -20.18 9.00
CA GLU A 260 -15.15 -19.64 10.34
C GLU A 260 -15.15 -18.10 10.27
N PRO A 261 -16.09 -17.41 10.95
CA PRO A 261 -17.32 -17.96 11.53
C PRO A 261 -18.26 -18.54 10.46
N PRO A 262 -19.24 -19.40 10.82
CA PRO A 262 -20.18 -19.99 9.85
C PRO A 262 -21.13 -18.95 9.25
N GLU A 263 -21.38 -17.86 9.98
CA GLU A 263 -22.21 -16.72 9.59
C GLU A 263 -21.54 -15.42 10.02
N PRO A 264 -21.82 -14.28 9.38
CA PRO A 264 -21.21 -13.00 9.76
C PRO A 264 -21.63 -12.61 11.17
N LEU A 265 -20.65 -12.18 11.98
CA LEU A 265 -20.87 -11.80 13.37
C LEU A 265 -20.44 -10.37 13.63
N ILE A 266 -21.18 -9.70 14.48
CA ILE A 266 -20.83 -8.42 15.08
C ILE A 266 -20.19 -8.70 16.44
N VAL A 267 -19.03 -8.11 16.69
CA VAL A 267 -18.37 -8.12 17.99
C VAL A 267 -18.23 -6.70 18.48
N THR A 268 -18.75 -6.42 19.68
CA THR A 268 -18.72 -5.10 20.28
C THR A 268 -18.02 -5.13 21.64
N GLY A 269 -17.06 -4.24 21.86
CA GLY A 269 -16.40 -4.03 23.15
C GLY A 269 -16.83 -2.72 23.79
N SER A 270 -17.14 -2.76 25.09
CA SER A 270 -17.76 -1.65 25.81
C SER A 270 -16.94 -1.19 27.01
N ARG A 271 -17.28 0.01 27.50
CA ARG A 271 -16.79 0.54 28.78
C ARG A 271 -17.33 -0.23 29.99
N ASP A 272 -18.33 -1.09 29.80
CA ASP A 272 -18.88 -1.99 30.82
C ASP A 272 -18.02 -3.24 31.10
N THR A 273 -16.80 -3.27 30.58
CA THR A 273 -15.81 -4.36 30.71
C THR A 273 -16.13 -5.64 29.94
N THR A 274 -17.27 -5.71 29.25
CA THR A 274 -17.65 -6.89 28.46
C THR A 274 -17.44 -6.68 26.96
N LEU A 275 -17.35 -7.79 26.24
CA LEU A 275 -17.66 -7.82 24.82
C LEU A 275 -18.95 -8.61 24.58
N ARG A 276 -19.67 -8.27 23.52
CA ARG A 276 -20.87 -8.99 23.09
C ARG A 276 -20.73 -9.41 21.65
N VAL A 277 -21.25 -10.59 21.37
CA VAL A 277 -21.24 -11.21 20.04
C VAL A 277 -22.68 -11.37 19.57
N TRP A 278 -22.96 -10.88 18.37
CA TRP A 278 -24.26 -10.94 17.72
C TRP A 278 -24.09 -11.53 16.32
N ARG A 279 -25.08 -12.25 15.81
CA ARG A 279 -25.20 -12.51 14.38
C ARG A 279 -25.51 -11.20 13.66
N LEU A 280 -24.85 -10.94 12.54
CA LEU A 280 -25.18 -9.82 11.66
C LEU A 280 -26.50 -10.13 10.91
N PRO A 281 -27.60 -9.40 11.17
CA PRO A 281 -28.82 -9.53 10.37
C PRO A 281 -28.61 -8.96 8.97
N ASP A 282 -29.36 -9.49 8.01
CA ASP A 282 -29.56 -8.86 6.70
C ASP A 282 -30.81 -7.94 6.75
N PRO A 283 -30.65 -6.61 6.63
CA PRO A 283 -31.75 -5.64 6.68
C PRO A 283 -32.87 -5.86 5.65
N HIS A 284 -32.60 -6.56 4.55
CA HIS A 284 -33.57 -6.78 3.48
C HIS A 284 -34.38 -8.07 3.66
N THR A 285 -33.85 -9.05 4.39
CA THR A 285 -34.43 -10.40 4.47
C THR A 285 -34.81 -10.82 5.89
N ASP A 286 -34.08 -10.37 6.91
CA ASP A 286 -34.37 -10.66 8.30
C ASP A 286 -35.41 -9.66 8.87
N PRO A 287 -36.30 -10.10 9.78
CA PRO A 287 -37.25 -9.20 10.43
C PRO A 287 -36.52 -8.22 11.34
N GLY A 288 -36.90 -6.94 11.28
CA GLY A 288 -36.31 -5.91 12.14
C GLY A 288 -36.46 -6.19 13.63
N TRP A 289 -35.59 -5.60 14.43
CA TRP A 289 -35.58 -5.76 15.88
C TRP A 289 -35.47 -4.43 16.60
N ASP A 290 -36.39 -4.17 17.51
CA ASP A 290 -36.27 -3.04 18.42
C ASP A 290 -36.40 -3.55 19.85
N ALA A 291 -35.30 -3.46 20.62
CA ALA A 291 -35.28 -3.90 22.00
C ALA A 291 -36.30 -3.12 22.86
N ALA A 292 -36.52 -1.83 22.59
CA ALA A 292 -37.48 -1.01 23.33
C ALA A 292 -38.92 -1.48 23.10
N ALA A 293 -39.26 -1.91 21.87
CA ALA A 293 -40.58 -2.43 21.54
C ALA A 293 -40.89 -3.77 22.23
N HIS A 294 -39.86 -4.53 22.62
CA HIS A 294 -39.99 -5.82 23.29
C HIS A 294 -39.68 -5.72 24.80
N ALA A 295 -39.54 -4.50 25.34
CA ALA A 295 -39.27 -4.29 26.75
C ALA A 295 -40.45 -4.79 27.61
N GLY A 296 -40.22 -5.86 28.38
CA GLY A 296 -41.23 -6.49 29.23
C GLY A 296 -41.77 -7.83 28.70
N GLU A 297 -41.38 -8.24 27.50
CA GLU A 297 -41.57 -9.62 27.04
C GLU A 297 -40.35 -10.47 27.45
N ASP A 298 -40.55 -11.73 27.85
CA ASP A 298 -39.47 -12.71 28.12
C ASP A 298 -38.77 -13.18 26.81
N ARG A 299 -38.78 -12.36 25.76
CA ARG A 299 -38.29 -12.69 24.44
C ARG A 299 -36.78 -12.47 24.36
N VAL A 300 -36.04 -13.58 24.24
CA VAL A 300 -34.59 -13.54 24.03
C VAL A 300 -34.28 -12.99 22.63
N ASN A 301 -33.34 -12.05 22.54
CA ASN A 301 -32.86 -11.52 21.27
C ASN A 301 -32.26 -12.65 20.41
N PRO A 302 -32.84 -13.00 19.25
CA PRO A 302 -32.39 -14.15 18.45
C PRO A 302 -31.05 -13.91 17.73
N TRP A 303 -30.61 -12.66 17.61
CA TRP A 303 -29.31 -12.31 17.06
C TRP A 303 -28.21 -12.40 18.11
N PHE A 304 -28.52 -12.41 19.40
CA PHE A 304 -27.52 -12.50 20.45
C PHE A 304 -26.88 -13.90 20.50
N LYS A 305 -25.54 -13.96 20.65
CA LYS A 305 -24.79 -15.22 20.75
C LYS A 305 -24.10 -15.38 22.09
N HIS A 306 -23.18 -14.47 22.42
CA HIS A 306 -22.30 -14.62 23.59
C HIS A 306 -22.04 -13.29 24.30
N VAL A 307 -21.89 -13.35 25.63
CA VAL A 307 -21.15 -12.34 26.40
C VAL A 307 -19.75 -12.87 26.63
N LEU A 308 -18.73 -12.14 26.17
CA LEU A 308 -17.33 -12.43 26.49
C LEU A 308 -16.97 -11.62 27.74
N ALA A 309 -17.10 -12.26 28.89
CA ALA A 309 -16.83 -11.66 30.19
C ALA A 309 -15.41 -11.97 30.68
N GLY A 310 -14.83 -11.04 31.43
CA GLY A 310 -13.64 -11.29 32.23
C GLY A 310 -12.65 -10.13 32.30
N HIS A 311 -12.72 -9.13 31.42
CA HIS A 311 -11.99 -7.88 31.63
C HIS A 311 -12.55 -7.14 32.87
N GLU A 312 -11.67 -6.43 33.57
CA GLU A 312 -12.00 -5.72 34.82
C GLU A 312 -12.21 -4.22 34.61
N GLN A 313 -11.83 -3.70 33.44
CA GLN A 313 -12.06 -2.31 33.05
C GLN A 313 -12.49 -2.25 31.58
N SER A 314 -12.72 -1.02 31.08
CA SER A 314 -13.18 -0.75 29.72
C SER A 314 -12.38 -1.52 28.66
N VAL A 315 -13.09 -2.20 27.76
CA VAL A 315 -12.51 -2.76 26.54
C VAL A 315 -12.30 -1.62 25.56
N ARG A 316 -11.04 -1.33 25.24
CA ARG A 316 -10.67 -0.13 24.46
C ARG A 316 -10.51 -0.41 22.97
N ALA A 317 -10.02 -1.59 22.61
CA ALA A 317 -9.76 -1.97 21.24
C ALA A 317 -9.97 -3.47 21.03
N ILE A 318 -10.38 -3.83 19.82
CA ILE A 318 -10.53 -5.21 19.38
C ILE A 318 -9.94 -5.39 17.98
N ALA A 319 -9.42 -6.57 17.71
CA ALA A 319 -8.98 -7.02 16.40
C ALA A 319 -9.25 -8.53 16.30
N GLY A 320 -9.60 -9.04 15.12
CA GLY A 320 -10.00 -10.42 14.99
C GLY A 320 -10.14 -10.82 13.53
N LYS A 321 -10.04 -12.11 13.29
CA LYS A 321 -10.22 -12.71 11.97
C LYS A 321 -10.60 -14.17 12.16
N GLY A 322 -11.61 -14.62 11.41
CA GLY A 322 -12.19 -15.94 11.57
C GLY A 322 -12.71 -16.17 12.99
N ARG A 323 -12.29 -17.27 13.62
CA ARG A 323 -12.71 -17.67 14.97
C ARG A 323 -11.99 -16.95 16.11
N ILE A 324 -10.84 -16.34 15.83
CA ILE A 324 -9.98 -15.71 16.85
C ILE A 324 -10.26 -14.22 16.95
N LEU A 325 -10.49 -13.77 18.18
CA LEU A 325 -10.61 -12.36 18.54
C LEU A 325 -9.57 -12.01 19.60
N VAL A 326 -9.04 -10.80 19.52
CA VAL A 326 -8.11 -10.19 20.46
C VAL A 326 -8.76 -8.92 20.99
N SER A 327 -8.78 -8.75 22.31
CA SER A 327 -9.23 -7.51 22.97
C SER A 327 -8.14 -6.93 23.85
N GLY A 328 -8.05 -5.60 23.87
CA GLY A 328 -7.18 -4.84 24.77
C GLY A 328 -8.01 -3.96 25.69
N SER A 329 -7.66 -3.96 26.97
CA SER A 329 -8.43 -3.30 28.02
C SER A 329 -7.60 -2.34 28.87
N TYR A 330 -8.31 -1.45 29.55
CA TYR A 330 -7.74 -0.58 30.58
C TYR A 330 -7.32 -1.32 31.86
N ASP A 331 -7.64 -2.60 31.99
CA ASP A 331 -7.12 -3.47 33.05
C ASP A 331 -5.68 -3.96 32.80
N HIS A 332 -5.03 -3.43 31.77
CA HIS A 332 -3.65 -3.73 31.37
C HIS A 332 -3.46 -5.12 30.74
N THR A 333 -4.55 -5.87 30.53
CA THR A 333 -4.49 -7.19 29.91
C THR A 333 -4.91 -7.14 28.44
N VAL A 334 -4.38 -8.09 27.68
CA VAL A 334 -4.88 -8.47 26.37
C VAL A 334 -5.53 -9.83 26.52
N ARG A 335 -6.68 -10.08 25.88
CA ARG A 335 -7.32 -11.39 25.91
C ARG A 335 -7.51 -11.92 24.52
N ILE A 336 -7.25 -13.21 24.34
CA ILE A 336 -7.49 -13.93 23.10
C ILE A 336 -8.70 -14.83 23.33
N TRP A 337 -9.72 -14.67 22.49
CA TRP A 337 -11.00 -15.33 22.62
C TRP A 337 -11.26 -16.26 21.45
N ASP A 338 -12.06 -17.26 21.76
CA ASP A 338 -12.78 -18.04 20.79
C ASP A 338 -14.18 -17.47 20.63
N VAL A 339 -14.47 -16.88 19.48
CA VAL A 339 -15.76 -16.19 19.27
C VAL A 339 -16.90 -17.20 19.06
N MET A 340 -16.60 -18.43 18.62
CA MET A 340 -17.64 -19.45 18.37
C MET A 340 -18.06 -20.14 19.65
N GLU A 341 -17.11 -20.36 20.57
CA GLU A 341 -17.38 -21.00 21.86
C GLU A 341 -17.68 -19.99 22.96
N GLY A 342 -17.50 -18.69 22.70
CA GLY A 342 -17.75 -17.63 23.67
C GLY A 342 -16.79 -17.65 24.86
N ARG A 343 -15.60 -18.26 24.74
CA ARG A 343 -14.65 -18.45 25.84
C ARG A 343 -13.33 -17.73 25.62
N VAL A 344 -12.65 -17.42 26.71
CA VAL A 344 -11.27 -16.94 26.68
C VAL A 344 -10.32 -18.12 26.45
N ASN A 345 -9.47 -18.02 25.43
CA ASN A 345 -8.37 -18.96 25.20
C ASN A 345 -7.16 -18.58 26.05
N TRP A 346 -6.82 -17.29 26.08
CA TRP A 346 -5.64 -16.79 26.78
C TRP A 346 -5.87 -15.43 27.42
N VAL A 347 -5.30 -15.23 28.61
CA VAL A 347 -5.15 -13.93 29.27
C VAL A 347 -3.68 -13.54 29.23
N CYS A 348 -3.38 -12.57 28.38
CA CYS A 348 -2.04 -12.08 28.12
C CYS A 348 -1.73 -10.90 29.06
N SER A 349 -1.03 -11.20 30.15
CA SER A 349 -0.56 -10.21 31.13
C SER A 349 0.88 -9.79 30.85
N GLY A 350 1.20 -8.52 31.13
CA GLY A 350 2.56 -8.01 31.01
C GLY A 350 2.67 -6.49 30.84
N HIS A 351 1.65 -5.85 30.27
CA HIS A 351 1.58 -4.38 30.27
C HIS A 351 1.41 -3.86 31.69
N THR A 352 2.04 -2.73 32.00
CA THR A 352 1.99 -2.10 33.33
C THR A 352 0.97 -0.96 33.40
N GLN A 353 0.41 -0.57 32.26
CA GLN A 353 -0.63 0.43 32.14
C GLN A 353 -1.65 0.05 31.05
N LYS A 354 -2.65 0.91 30.86
CA LYS A 354 -3.80 0.75 29.97
C LYS A 354 -3.40 0.38 28.53
N VAL A 355 -4.02 -0.65 27.98
CA VAL A 355 -3.88 -1.02 26.56
C VAL A 355 -4.83 -0.17 25.71
N TYR A 356 -4.30 0.49 24.68
CA TYR A 356 -5.07 1.43 23.84
C TYR A 356 -5.39 0.90 22.44
N SER A 357 -4.53 0.04 21.90
CA SER A 357 -4.67 -0.50 20.56
C SER A 357 -4.24 -1.96 20.51
N VAL A 358 -4.95 -2.76 19.71
CA VAL A 358 -4.60 -4.17 19.45
C VAL A 358 -4.68 -4.46 17.96
N GLY A 359 -3.93 -5.46 17.51
CA GLY A 359 -3.89 -5.90 16.13
C GLY A 359 -3.74 -7.42 16.09
N TYR A 360 -4.23 -8.04 15.02
CA TYR A 360 -4.19 -9.49 14.85
C TYR A 360 -3.83 -9.85 13.41
N CYS A 361 -2.92 -10.81 13.25
CA CYS A 361 -2.53 -11.38 11.98
C CYS A 361 -2.61 -12.90 12.07
N GLU A 362 -3.58 -13.46 11.35
CA GLU A 362 -3.83 -14.90 11.28
C GLU A 362 -2.66 -15.66 10.64
N GLU A 363 -2.09 -15.15 9.55
CA GLU A 363 -1.01 -15.79 8.80
C GLU A 363 0.25 -16.02 9.65
N THR A 364 0.53 -15.10 10.57
CA THR A 364 1.67 -15.22 11.49
C THR A 364 1.28 -15.76 12.86
N ALA A 365 -0.02 -16.01 13.10
CA ALA A 365 -0.61 -16.34 14.39
C ALA A 365 -0.14 -15.42 15.53
N ARG A 366 -0.10 -14.10 15.24
CA ARG A 366 0.39 -13.08 16.16
C ARG A 366 -0.69 -12.06 16.47
N ALA A 367 -0.74 -11.68 17.74
CA ALA A 367 -1.43 -10.50 18.20
C ALA A 367 -0.42 -9.45 18.63
N VAL A 368 -0.78 -8.18 18.56
CA VAL A 368 0.05 -7.07 19.04
C VAL A 368 -0.78 -6.12 19.89
N SER A 369 -0.14 -5.45 20.84
CA SER A 369 -0.79 -4.47 21.69
C SER A 369 0.10 -3.26 21.96
N GLY A 370 -0.49 -2.07 21.87
CA GLY A 370 0.13 -0.79 22.21
C GLY A 370 -0.50 -0.22 23.47
N SER A 371 0.33 0.30 24.37
CA SER A 371 -0.08 0.69 25.71
C SER A 371 0.39 2.08 26.11
N MET A 372 -0.26 2.59 27.16
CA MET A 372 0.14 3.81 27.87
C MET A 372 1.50 3.65 28.58
N ASP A 373 1.96 2.41 28.80
CA ASP A 373 3.30 2.11 29.33
C ASP A 373 4.44 2.33 28.31
N MET A 374 4.12 2.91 27.14
CA MET A 374 5.05 3.25 26.06
C MET A 374 5.64 2.04 25.31
N SER A 375 5.25 0.81 25.68
CA SER A 375 5.71 -0.40 25.04
C SER A 375 4.70 -0.95 24.05
N VAL A 376 5.19 -1.76 23.11
CA VAL A 376 4.36 -2.59 22.23
C VAL A 376 4.72 -4.04 22.46
N ARG A 377 3.74 -4.89 22.77
CA ARG A 377 3.98 -6.33 22.96
C ARG A 377 3.47 -7.12 21.77
N VAL A 378 4.23 -8.16 21.39
CA VAL A 378 3.85 -9.15 20.39
C VAL A 378 3.55 -10.46 21.12
N TRP A 379 2.39 -11.04 20.85
CA TRP A 379 1.88 -12.24 21.52
C TRP A 379 1.66 -13.36 20.51
N CYS A 380 1.93 -14.60 20.93
CA CYS A 380 1.55 -15.79 20.19
C CYS A 380 0.07 -16.10 20.43
N THR A 381 -0.77 -16.14 19.39
CA THR A 381 -2.19 -16.44 19.59
C THR A 381 -2.49 -17.90 19.87
N LYS A 382 -1.55 -18.80 19.56
CA LYS A 382 -1.67 -20.24 19.84
C LYS A 382 -1.38 -20.57 21.30
N THR A 383 -0.47 -19.85 21.95
CA THR A 383 0.02 -20.17 23.32
C THR A 383 -0.24 -19.08 24.35
N GLY A 384 -0.68 -17.88 23.93
CA GLY A 384 -0.87 -16.73 24.83
C GLY A 384 0.42 -16.11 25.35
N THR A 385 1.59 -16.57 24.91
CA THR A 385 2.89 -16.11 25.43
C THR A 385 3.32 -14.79 24.78
N ALA A 386 3.96 -13.93 25.56
CA ALA A 386 4.66 -12.75 25.04
C ALA A 386 5.91 -13.21 24.26
N LEU A 387 5.96 -12.90 22.98
CA LEU A 387 7.10 -13.18 22.10
C LEU A 387 8.12 -12.05 22.17
N PHE A 388 7.67 -10.80 22.10
CA PHE A 388 8.55 -9.63 22.12
C PHE A 388 7.95 -8.49 22.94
N ASN A 389 8.82 -7.74 23.62
CA ASN A 389 8.52 -6.44 24.22
C ASN A 389 9.30 -5.38 23.43
N LEU A 390 8.60 -4.61 22.61
CA LEU A 390 9.16 -3.62 21.71
C LEU A 390 9.19 -2.26 22.41
N GLU A 391 10.39 -1.83 22.79
CA GLU A 391 10.62 -0.57 23.47
C GLU A 391 11.21 0.48 22.52
N GLY A 392 10.89 1.74 22.78
CA GLY A 392 11.48 2.88 22.05
C GLY A 392 10.55 4.06 21.87
N HIS A 393 9.23 3.88 22.00
CA HIS A 393 8.34 5.02 22.15
C HIS A 393 8.55 5.67 23.51
N SER A 394 8.35 6.99 23.59
CA SER A 394 8.53 7.76 24.83
C SER A 394 7.22 8.34 25.37
N ASN A 395 6.09 7.90 24.82
CA ASN A 395 4.74 8.27 25.26
C ASN A 395 3.76 7.17 24.83
N LEU A 396 2.48 7.33 25.18
CA LEU A 396 1.39 6.42 24.85
C LEU A 396 1.43 5.94 23.39
N VAL A 397 1.44 4.62 23.21
CA VAL A 397 1.27 3.98 21.91
C VAL A 397 -0.21 3.70 21.69
N GLY A 398 -0.88 4.65 21.06
CA GLY A 398 -2.35 4.65 20.91
C GLY A 398 -2.86 4.03 19.63
N LEU A 399 -1.98 3.80 18.65
CA LEU A 399 -2.35 3.37 17.31
C LEU A 399 -1.35 2.33 16.82
N LEU A 400 -1.84 1.26 16.20
CA LEU A 400 -1.02 0.27 15.53
C LEU A 400 -1.81 -0.43 14.43
N GLU A 401 -1.09 -1.00 13.47
CA GLU A 401 -1.64 -1.86 12.42
C GLU A 401 -0.60 -2.96 12.12
N LEU A 402 -1.08 -4.20 12.04
CA LEU A 402 -0.25 -5.39 11.87
C LEU A 402 -0.53 -6.01 10.50
N SER A 403 0.53 -6.20 9.73
CA SER A 403 0.54 -6.99 8.50
C SER A 403 1.48 -8.20 8.68
N PRO A 404 1.47 -9.19 7.75
CA PRO A 404 2.40 -10.33 7.81
C PRO A 404 3.89 -9.91 7.82
N HIS A 405 4.22 -8.81 7.13
CA HIS A 405 5.61 -8.37 6.95
C HIS A 405 6.03 -7.24 7.89
N TYR A 406 5.09 -6.36 8.25
CA TYR A 406 5.37 -5.15 9.02
C TYR A 406 4.35 -4.92 10.13
N LEU A 407 4.85 -4.50 11.28
CA LEU A 407 4.07 -3.85 12.33
C LEU A 407 4.38 -2.36 12.27
N VAL A 408 3.35 -1.53 12.13
CA VAL A 408 3.47 -0.06 12.20
C VAL A 408 2.83 0.43 13.47
N THR A 409 3.54 1.24 14.24
CA THR A 409 3.07 1.81 15.50
C THR A 409 3.20 3.32 15.45
N ALA A 410 2.22 4.02 16.01
CA ALA A 410 2.25 5.47 16.13
C ALA A 410 1.89 5.88 17.56
N ALA A 411 2.59 6.89 18.06
CA ALA A 411 2.50 7.28 19.46
C ALA A 411 2.29 8.80 19.64
N ALA A 412 1.92 9.15 20.86
CA ALA A 412 1.83 10.54 21.32
C ALA A 412 3.21 11.22 21.45
N ASP A 413 4.31 10.52 21.13
CA ASP A 413 5.67 11.05 21.01
C ASP A 413 6.00 11.61 19.61
N TRP A 414 4.98 11.70 18.75
CA TRP A 414 5.04 12.29 17.41
C TRP A 414 5.78 11.43 16.38
N THR A 415 6.15 10.20 16.75
CA THR A 415 6.87 9.29 15.87
C THR A 415 6.03 8.10 15.45
N LEU A 416 6.25 7.66 14.21
CA LEU A 416 5.86 6.31 13.78
C LEU A 416 7.08 5.41 13.80
N ARG A 417 6.88 4.13 14.10
CA ARG A 417 7.91 3.12 14.04
C ARG A 417 7.43 1.94 13.23
N ILE A 418 8.36 1.36 12.47
CA ILE A 418 8.16 0.14 11.69
C ILE A 418 8.97 -0.94 12.36
N TRP A 419 8.34 -2.10 12.56
CA TRP A 419 8.94 -3.24 13.23
C TRP A 419 8.74 -4.50 12.41
N ASN A 420 9.69 -5.42 12.49
CA ASN A 420 9.50 -6.74 11.94
C ASN A 420 8.75 -7.59 12.98
N PRO A 421 7.52 -8.05 12.68
CA PRO A 421 6.69 -8.75 13.65
C PRO A 421 7.24 -10.14 14.00
N MET A 422 8.13 -10.70 13.19
CA MET A 422 8.67 -12.06 13.36
C MET A 422 9.88 -12.12 14.29
N ASN A 423 10.70 -11.07 14.33
CA ASN A 423 11.92 -11.03 15.15
C ASN A 423 11.99 -9.84 16.14
N GLY A 424 11.00 -8.94 16.12
CA GLY A 424 10.93 -7.79 17.02
C GLY A 424 11.91 -6.66 16.72
N GLN A 425 12.64 -6.70 15.61
CA GLN A 425 13.59 -5.64 15.27
C GLN A 425 12.87 -4.34 14.89
N CYS A 426 13.33 -3.22 15.45
CA CYS A 426 12.94 -1.88 15.01
C CYS A 426 13.60 -1.61 13.65
N LEU A 427 12.78 -1.62 12.61
CA LEU A 427 13.20 -1.44 11.24
C LEU A 427 13.43 0.05 10.93
N ALA A 428 12.56 0.92 11.46
CA ALA A 428 12.71 2.36 11.31
C ALA A 428 11.93 3.19 12.29
N ARG A 429 12.36 4.45 12.38
CA ARG A 429 11.71 5.52 13.14
C ARG A 429 11.43 6.70 12.21
N LEU A 430 10.16 6.91 11.92
CA LEU A 430 9.68 8.01 11.10
C LEU A 430 9.45 9.23 11.99
N LYS A 431 10.12 10.34 11.66
CA LYS A 431 9.96 11.64 12.30
C LYS A 431 9.47 12.64 11.24
N GLY A 432 8.74 13.66 11.68
CA GLY A 432 8.27 14.73 10.80
C GLY A 432 7.05 15.46 11.35
N HIS A 433 6.22 14.77 12.13
CA HIS A 433 5.15 15.41 12.90
C HIS A 433 5.73 16.20 14.08
N THR A 434 5.06 17.31 14.40
CA THR A 434 5.40 18.22 15.49
C THR A 434 4.47 18.05 16.70
N ALA A 435 3.45 17.21 16.58
CA ALA A 435 2.45 16.94 17.61
C ALA A 435 2.05 15.45 17.62
N ALA A 436 1.18 15.09 18.58
CA ALA A 436 0.71 13.72 18.76
C ALA A 436 0.06 13.18 17.47
N ILE A 437 0.39 11.95 17.11
CA ILE A 437 -0.24 11.31 15.95
C ILE A 437 -1.63 10.85 16.39
N THR A 438 -2.65 11.44 15.79
CA THR A 438 -4.06 11.23 16.15
C THR A 438 -4.70 10.10 15.38
N CYS A 439 -4.21 9.83 14.17
CA CYS A 439 -4.65 8.73 13.33
C CYS A 439 -3.57 8.34 12.32
N PHE A 440 -3.61 7.09 11.86
CA PHE A 440 -2.86 6.66 10.69
C PHE A 440 -3.60 5.52 9.99
N HIS A 441 -3.15 5.18 8.78
CA HIS A 441 -3.52 3.99 8.04
C HIS A 441 -2.30 3.47 7.29
N HIS A 442 -2.06 2.16 7.36
CA HIS A 442 -1.01 1.43 6.67
C HIS A 442 -1.64 0.42 5.71
N ASP A 443 -1.34 0.60 4.43
CA ASP A 443 -1.71 -0.37 3.41
C ASP A 443 -0.47 -1.21 3.06
N PRO A 444 -0.43 -2.50 3.46
CA PRO A 444 0.70 -3.38 3.18
C PRO A 444 0.83 -3.71 1.69
N ALA A 445 -0.25 -3.68 0.91
CA ALA A 445 -0.19 -3.92 -0.54
C ALA A 445 0.48 -2.73 -1.26
N LEU A 446 0.18 -1.51 -0.80
CA LEU A 446 0.81 -0.29 -1.32
C LEU A 446 2.19 -0.01 -0.70
N ASN A 447 2.54 -0.72 0.38
CA ASN A 447 3.71 -0.43 1.22
C ASN A 447 3.76 1.05 1.64
N ARG A 448 2.60 1.60 1.99
CA ARG A 448 2.39 3.02 2.21
C ARG A 448 1.76 3.25 3.58
N ILE A 449 2.11 4.36 4.21
CA ILE A 449 1.62 4.77 5.51
C ILE A 449 1.21 6.24 5.41
N VAL A 450 -0.04 6.54 5.72
CA VAL A 450 -0.53 7.91 5.86
C VAL A 450 -0.82 8.19 7.33
N SER A 451 -0.40 9.35 7.82
CA SER A 451 -0.50 9.69 9.24
C SER A 451 -0.93 11.13 9.43
N GLY A 452 -1.88 11.34 10.33
CA GLY A 452 -2.45 12.64 10.69
C GLY A 452 -1.96 13.12 12.05
N SER A 453 -1.66 14.41 12.14
CA SER A 453 -1.37 15.13 13.37
C SER A 453 -1.85 16.58 13.23
N GLU A 454 -1.69 17.38 14.27
CA GLU A 454 -1.82 18.83 14.17
C GLU A 454 -0.84 19.35 13.09
N GLY A 455 -1.32 20.25 12.24
CA GLY A 455 -0.58 20.78 11.10
C GLY A 455 -0.81 20.04 9.78
N GLY A 456 -1.27 18.78 9.80
CA GLY A 456 -1.60 18.09 8.55
C GLY A 456 -1.47 16.57 8.50
N VAL A 457 -1.55 16.07 7.27
CA VAL A 457 -1.39 14.65 6.92
C VAL A 457 -0.09 14.44 6.15
N LYS A 458 0.71 13.48 6.59
CA LYS A 458 2.00 13.11 5.98
C LYS A 458 1.95 11.71 5.42
N ASP A 459 2.62 11.52 4.28
CA ASP A 459 2.84 10.23 3.63
C ASP A 459 4.23 9.68 3.98
N ALA A 460 4.32 8.37 4.13
CA ALA A 460 5.57 7.65 4.24
C ALA A 460 5.50 6.33 3.49
N ARG A 461 6.63 5.92 2.92
CA ARG A 461 6.74 4.66 2.19
C ARG A 461 7.69 3.68 2.88
N VAL A 462 7.33 2.41 2.77
CA VAL A 462 8.19 1.27 3.09
C VAL A 462 8.85 0.83 1.77
N LEU A 463 10.15 1.10 1.59
CA LEU A 463 10.89 0.69 0.38
C LEU A 463 11.78 -0.51 0.68
N ALA A 464 12.04 -1.33 -0.34
CA ALA A 464 13.21 -2.20 -0.38
C ALA A 464 14.43 -1.39 -0.86
N GLY A 465 15.56 -1.48 -0.16
CA GLY A 465 16.84 -0.88 -0.60
C GLY A 465 17.47 -1.63 -1.75
N ALA A 466 18.53 -1.03 -2.33
CA ALA A 466 19.21 -1.53 -3.52
C ALA A 466 19.94 -2.87 -3.30
N ASP A 467 20.22 -3.22 -2.05
CA ASP A 467 20.79 -4.46 -1.53
C ASP A 467 19.73 -5.47 -1.09
N GLY A 468 18.45 -5.17 -1.30
CA GLY A 468 17.34 -5.94 -0.73
C GLY A 468 17.11 -5.65 0.76
N ALA A 469 17.93 -4.81 1.41
CA ALA A 469 17.71 -4.37 2.78
C ALA A 469 16.67 -3.23 2.76
N PRO A 470 15.55 -3.36 3.45
CA PRO A 470 14.49 -2.38 3.36
C PRO A 470 14.91 -0.96 3.78
N VAL A 471 14.73 0.00 2.86
CA VAL A 471 14.88 1.44 3.08
C VAL A 471 13.54 1.95 3.57
N TYR A 472 13.42 2.05 4.87
CA TYR A 472 12.24 2.56 5.51
C TYR A 472 12.26 4.09 5.52
N GLY A 473 11.12 4.72 5.21
CA GLY A 473 10.88 6.05 5.74
C GLY A 473 11.57 7.21 5.05
N ARG A 474 11.42 7.33 3.72
CA ARG A 474 11.39 8.69 3.16
C ARG A 474 10.01 9.28 3.47
N PRO A 475 9.89 10.26 4.40
CA PRO A 475 8.65 11.03 4.49
C PRO A 475 8.45 11.75 3.16
N ILE A 476 7.31 11.50 2.52
CA ILE A 476 6.89 12.18 1.31
C ILE A 476 6.00 13.32 1.78
N GLY A 477 6.65 14.39 2.25
CA GLY A 477 6.06 15.72 2.46
C GLY A 477 4.73 15.80 3.22
N ASP A 478 4.15 16.99 3.20
CA ASP A 478 2.78 17.24 3.64
C ASP A 478 1.83 17.02 2.46
N ILE A 479 0.84 16.15 2.63
CA ILE A 479 -0.22 15.92 1.63
C ILE A 479 -1.33 16.96 1.80
N VAL A 480 -1.82 17.05 3.04
CA VAL A 480 -2.79 18.05 3.50
C VAL A 480 -2.08 18.90 4.53
N SER A 481 -1.96 20.20 4.29
CA SER A 481 -1.34 21.16 5.20
C SER A 481 -2.38 22.09 5.81
N ASN A 482 -2.00 22.79 6.88
CA ASN A 482 -2.82 23.80 7.56
C ASN A 482 -4.14 23.25 8.15
N ALA A 483 -4.16 21.96 8.50
CA ALA A 483 -5.24 21.39 9.30
C ALA A 483 -4.99 21.69 10.78
N VAL A 484 -5.97 22.27 11.46
CA VAL A 484 -5.93 22.51 12.91
C VAL A 484 -5.95 21.17 13.66
N GLY A 485 -6.72 20.21 13.14
CA GLY A 485 -6.75 18.85 13.65
C GLY A 485 -6.97 17.86 12.51
N VAL A 486 -6.45 16.63 12.67
CA VAL A 486 -6.77 15.51 11.78
C VAL A 486 -7.42 14.43 12.61
N TRP A 487 -8.67 14.12 12.32
CA TRP A 487 -9.45 13.16 13.10
C TRP A 487 -9.20 11.72 12.63
N ARG A 488 -9.34 11.48 11.33
CA ARG A 488 -9.19 10.15 10.73
C ARG A 488 -8.63 10.25 9.31
N VAL A 489 -7.82 9.27 8.94
CA VAL A 489 -7.32 9.07 7.58
C VAL A 489 -7.55 7.63 7.14
N ARG A 490 -7.93 7.45 5.88
CA ARG A 490 -8.05 6.15 5.23
C ARG A 490 -7.59 6.30 3.79
N MET A 491 -6.87 5.30 3.29
CA MET A 491 -6.45 5.27 1.89
C MET A 491 -6.79 3.92 1.28
N ASP A 492 -7.00 3.95 -0.03
CA ASP A 492 -6.96 2.80 -0.91
C ASP A 492 -5.85 3.07 -1.95
N GLU A 493 -5.82 2.29 -3.03
CA GLU A 493 -4.82 2.46 -4.07
C GLU A 493 -4.86 3.85 -4.73
N GLU A 494 -6.06 4.37 -4.97
CA GLU A 494 -6.29 5.53 -5.83
C GLU A 494 -6.54 6.79 -5.01
N ARG A 495 -7.05 6.64 -3.78
CA ARG A 495 -7.62 7.74 -3.02
C ARG A 495 -7.11 7.79 -1.59
N LEU A 496 -7.05 9.01 -1.10
CA LEU A 496 -6.88 9.32 0.31
C LEU A 496 -8.08 10.14 0.77
N VAL A 497 -8.75 9.66 1.82
CA VAL A 497 -9.83 10.38 2.49
C VAL A 497 -9.36 10.79 3.88
N CYS A 498 -9.45 12.09 4.16
CA CYS A 498 -9.09 12.66 5.47
C CYS A 498 -10.28 13.41 6.06
N ALA A 499 -10.62 13.11 7.30
CA ALA A 499 -11.49 13.95 8.12
C ALA A 499 -10.62 14.91 8.92
N VAL A 500 -10.71 16.20 8.62
CA VAL A 500 -9.85 17.26 9.18
C VAL A 500 -10.69 18.37 9.79
N GLN A 501 -10.12 19.09 10.74
CA GLN A 501 -10.63 20.36 11.24
C GLN A 501 -9.86 21.50 10.58
N LYS A 502 -10.58 22.43 9.95
CA LYS A 502 -10.02 23.63 9.32
C LYS A 502 -10.29 24.87 10.18
N GLU A 503 -9.86 26.04 9.68
CA GLU A 503 -10.14 27.34 10.25
C GLU A 503 -11.64 27.49 10.60
N LEU A 504 -11.94 28.17 11.72
CA LEU A 504 -13.28 28.27 12.34
C LEU A 504 -13.79 26.99 13.03
N GLU A 505 -12.90 26.07 13.40
CA GLU A 505 -13.22 24.83 14.14
C GLU A 505 -14.21 23.89 13.42
N GLN A 506 -14.39 24.06 12.10
CA GLN A 506 -15.29 23.24 11.31
C GLN A 506 -14.60 21.99 10.75
N THR A 507 -15.34 20.89 10.76
CA THR A 507 -14.97 19.60 10.19
C THR A 507 -15.20 19.59 8.69
N PHE A 508 -14.17 19.18 7.96
CA PHE A 508 -14.14 19.00 6.52
C PHE A 508 -13.65 17.60 6.16
N PHE A 509 -14.12 17.11 5.02
CA PHE A 509 -13.56 15.95 4.35
C PHE A 509 -12.71 16.41 3.17
N GLU A 510 -11.47 15.94 3.15
CA GLU A 510 -10.53 16.06 2.04
C GLU A 510 -10.44 14.72 1.33
N VAL A 511 -10.79 14.69 0.04
CA VAL A 511 -10.65 13.52 -0.83
C VAL A 511 -9.62 13.85 -1.89
N LEU A 512 -8.52 13.10 -1.91
CA LEU A 512 -7.45 13.22 -2.88
C LEU A 512 -7.46 11.99 -3.77
N ASP A 513 -7.66 12.16 -5.08
CA ASP A 513 -7.67 11.10 -6.10
C ASP A 513 -6.38 11.19 -6.94
N PHE A 514 -5.54 10.16 -6.91
CA PHE A 514 -4.13 10.18 -7.35
C PHE A 514 -3.92 9.71 -8.79
#